data_AF-A0AAW3D6J1-F1
#
_entry.id   AF-A0AAW3D6J1-F1
#
_cell.length_a   1.000
_cell.length_b   1.000
_cell.length_c   1.000
_cell.angle_alpha   90.00
_cell.angle_beta   90.00
_cell.angle_gamma   90.00
#
_symmetry.space_group_name_H-M   'P 1'
#
loop_
_entity.id
_entity.type
_entity.pdbx_description
1 polymer ?
#
loop_
_entity_poly.entity_id
_entity_poly.type
_entity_poly.pdbx_seq_one_letter_code
_entity_poly.pdbx_strand_id
1 'polypeptide(L)'
;MDGDDLRTGSIGALKGYANPVEVAYEVMQRLYHEILVAEGANRFANEINATKIDNLLPEIEKAWQEHLDKHLSAEQRTKFPNIPLIELSKHSLDPEKVFDTTVYLSKDHNNTISSATSTSGWAWRYPGRLGDSPIIGAGSYADSRYGACACTHTGEMAIRCSTARSVVLYMKMGMSVKDAVLEAVKDLRHLKTGYLDELTIHAIDNQDNHYVASFKGSEPVFYWIWTDDMLEPIKKQARLIL
;
A
#
# COMPACT_ATOMS: atom_id res chain seq x y z
N MET A 1 -12.14 -0.66 -0.59
CA MET A 1 -13.02 -0.25 0.51
C MET A 1 -14.12 0.59 -0.09
N ASP A 2 -15.36 0.26 0.23
CA ASP A 2 -16.53 1.09 -0.07
C ASP A 2 -16.73 2.07 1.09
N GLY A 3 -16.82 3.37 0.78
CA GLY A 3 -16.95 4.42 1.79
C GLY A 3 -18.36 4.63 2.31
N ASP A 4 -19.39 4.08 1.65
CA ASP A 4 -20.79 4.29 2.05
C ASP A 4 -21.17 3.43 3.25
N ASP A 5 -20.76 2.16 3.23
CA ASP A 5 -21.04 1.17 4.27
C ASP A 5 -19.79 0.71 5.03
N LEU A 6 -18.62 1.22 4.65
CA LEU A 6 -17.31 0.88 5.21
C LEU A 6 -16.91 -0.59 5.00
N ARG A 7 -17.56 -1.32 4.09
CA ARG A 7 -17.18 -2.70 3.76
C ARG A 7 -15.80 -2.72 3.11
N THR A 8 -15.05 -3.77 3.46
CA THR A 8 -13.69 -3.95 2.98
C THR A 8 -13.46 -5.36 2.47
N GLY A 9 -12.41 -5.46 1.67
CA GLY A 9 -11.87 -6.74 1.30
C GLY A 9 -10.38 -6.54 1.15
N SER A 10 -9.63 -7.46 1.73
CA SER A 10 -8.19 -7.38 1.80
C SER A 10 -7.57 -8.74 1.61
N ILE A 11 -6.43 -8.74 0.93
CA ILE A 11 -5.66 -9.93 0.61
C ILE A 11 -4.19 -9.64 0.92
N GLY A 12 -3.59 -10.48 1.76
CA GLY A 12 -2.16 -10.43 2.07
C GLY A 12 -1.41 -11.66 1.56
N ALA A 13 -0.18 -11.47 1.08
CA ALA A 13 0.72 -12.55 0.68
C ALA A 13 0.14 -13.56 -0.34
N LEU A 14 -0.70 -13.08 -1.27
CA LEU A 14 -1.21 -13.87 -2.40
C LEU A 14 -0.10 -14.19 -3.38
N LYS A 15 -0.08 -15.42 -3.88
CA LYS A 15 0.92 -15.89 -4.87
C LYS A 15 0.24 -16.64 -6.02
N GLY A 16 0.76 -16.50 -7.23
CA GLY A 16 0.30 -17.20 -8.43
C GLY A 16 -0.90 -16.56 -9.13
N TYR A 17 -1.22 -15.29 -8.83
CA TYR A 17 -2.41 -14.60 -9.36
C TYR A 17 -2.07 -13.18 -9.82
N ALA A 18 -2.75 -12.72 -10.88
CA ALA A 18 -2.44 -11.47 -11.57
C ALA A 18 -2.95 -10.23 -10.84
N ASN A 19 -4.20 -10.28 -10.34
CA ASN A 19 -4.91 -9.10 -9.85
C ASN A 19 -5.34 -9.25 -8.37
N PRO A 20 -4.46 -8.98 -7.38
CA PRO A 20 -4.82 -9.08 -5.97
C PRO A 20 -6.02 -8.19 -5.58
N VAL A 21 -6.19 -7.03 -6.22
CA VAL A 21 -7.30 -6.11 -5.95
C VAL A 21 -8.67 -6.69 -6.34
N GLU A 22 -8.75 -7.49 -7.41
CA GLU A 22 -9.98 -8.18 -7.81
C GLU A 22 -10.34 -9.29 -6.81
N VAL A 23 -9.33 -10.03 -6.34
CA VAL A 23 -9.54 -11.05 -5.30
C VAL A 23 -9.99 -10.39 -3.99
N ALA A 24 -9.39 -9.25 -3.62
CA ALA A 24 -9.79 -8.48 -2.45
C ALA A 24 -11.23 -7.95 -2.59
N TYR A 25 -11.62 -7.46 -3.78
CA TYR A 25 -13.01 -7.08 -4.05
C TYR A 25 -13.97 -8.26 -3.85
N GLU A 26 -13.60 -9.46 -4.29
CA GLU A 26 -14.43 -10.66 -4.10
C GLU A 26 -14.51 -11.12 -2.63
N VAL A 27 -13.49 -10.87 -1.80
CA VAL A 27 -13.59 -11.03 -0.33
C VAL A 27 -14.70 -10.13 0.21
N MET A 28 -14.70 -8.86 -0.16
CA MET A 28 -15.69 -7.87 0.27
C MET A 28 -17.12 -8.26 -0.13
N GLN A 29 -17.29 -8.81 -1.34
CA GLN A 29 -18.61 -9.14 -1.89
C GLN A 29 -19.16 -10.47 -1.37
N ARG A 30 -18.31 -11.49 -1.18
CA ARG A 30 -18.79 -12.88 -0.99
C ARG A 30 -18.59 -13.41 0.43
N LEU A 31 -17.72 -12.81 1.23
CA LEU A 31 -17.37 -13.33 2.54
C LEU A 31 -17.89 -12.43 3.68
N TYR A 32 -18.14 -13.06 4.83
CA TYR A 32 -18.35 -12.34 6.09
C TYR A 32 -17.04 -11.81 6.69
N HIS A 33 -15.89 -12.19 6.13
CA HIS A 33 -14.56 -11.77 6.57
C HIS A 33 -14.04 -10.61 5.72
N GLU A 34 -13.20 -9.76 6.31
CA GLU A 34 -12.64 -8.57 5.67
C GLU A 34 -11.23 -8.80 5.10
N ILE A 35 -10.50 -9.81 5.61
CA ILE A 35 -9.12 -10.07 5.23
C ILE A 35 -8.82 -11.56 5.17
N LEU A 36 -8.16 -11.98 4.08
CA LEU A 36 -7.55 -13.30 3.96
C LEU A 36 -6.05 -13.16 3.68
N VAL A 37 -5.26 -14.14 4.12
CA VAL A 37 -3.81 -14.11 3.93
C VAL A 37 -3.25 -15.46 3.49
N ALA A 38 -2.11 -15.42 2.79
CA ALA A 38 -1.28 -16.56 2.44
C ALA A 38 -2.09 -17.72 1.84
N GLU A 39 -1.95 -18.94 2.37
CA GLU A 39 -2.60 -20.14 1.84
C GLU A 39 -4.13 -20.04 1.79
N GLY A 40 -4.74 -19.35 2.76
CA GLY A 40 -6.18 -19.09 2.79
C GLY A 40 -6.62 -18.17 1.65
N ALA A 41 -5.85 -17.10 1.39
CA ALA A 41 -6.07 -16.22 0.26
C ALA A 41 -5.91 -16.95 -1.09
N ASN A 42 -4.87 -17.77 -1.22
CA ASN A 42 -4.61 -18.60 -2.40
C ASN A 42 -5.74 -19.59 -2.70
N ARG A 43 -6.29 -20.21 -1.64
CA ARG A 43 -7.43 -21.12 -1.75
C ARG A 43 -8.67 -20.37 -2.24
N PHE A 44 -9.00 -19.25 -1.62
CA PHE A 44 -10.16 -18.44 -2.02
C PHE A 44 -10.03 -17.94 -3.46
N ALA A 45 -8.86 -17.43 -3.85
CA ALA A 45 -8.58 -17.01 -5.23
C ALA A 45 -8.80 -18.17 -6.24
N ASN A 46 -8.45 -19.40 -5.87
CA ASN A 46 -8.72 -20.58 -6.69
C ASN A 46 -10.23 -20.88 -6.80
N GLU A 47 -10.98 -20.80 -5.68
CA GLU A 47 -12.43 -21.07 -5.63
C GLU A 47 -13.23 -20.09 -6.51
N ILE A 48 -12.80 -18.84 -6.60
CA ILE A 48 -13.44 -17.82 -7.46
C ILE A 48 -12.93 -17.83 -8.91
N ASN A 49 -12.03 -18.75 -9.27
CA ASN A 49 -11.38 -18.82 -10.59
C ASN A 49 -10.61 -17.54 -10.97
N ALA A 50 -9.90 -16.94 -10.02
CA ALA A 50 -9.08 -15.77 -10.30
C ALA A 50 -7.96 -16.07 -11.33
N THR A 51 -7.60 -15.06 -12.12
CA THR A 51 -6.57 -15.17 -13.17
C THR A 51 -5.22 -15.57 -12.60
N LYS A 52 -4.74 -16.75 -12.98
CA LYS A 52 -3.42 -17.27 -12.59
C LYS A 52 -2.33 -16.70 -13.48
N ILE A 53 -1.18 -16.43 -12.87
CA ILE A 53 0.05 -16.03 -13.57
C ILE A 53 1.26 -16.54 -12.80
N ASP A 54 2.39 -16.69 -13.47
CA ASP A 54 3.67 -16.77 -12.77
C ASP A 54 4.10 -15.36 -12.35
N ASN A 55 4.12 -15.10 -11.04
CA ASN A 55 4.55 -13.79 -10.53
C ASN A 55 6.07 -13.61 -10.61
N LEU A 56 6.85 -14.69 -10.77
CA LEU A 56 8.30 -14.63 -10.77
C LEU A 56 8.81 -14.60 -12.22
N LEU A 57 9.00 -13.39 -12.74
CA LEU A 57 9.60 -13.22 -14.07
C LEU A 57 11.10 -13.56 -14.04
N PRO A 58 11.68 -14.05 -15.15
CA PRO A 58 13.10 -14.45 -15.21
C PRO A 58 14.08 -13.36 -14.77
N GLU A 59 13.81 -12.10 -15.09
CA GLU A 59 14.61 -10.95 -14.68
C GLU A 59 14.56 -10.70 -13.16
N ILE A 60 13.40 -10.92 -12.53
CA ILE A 60 13.21 -10.78 -11.08
C ILE A 60 13.88 -11.93 -10.36
N GLU A 61 13.78 -13.16 -10.89
CA GLU A 61 14.49 -14.32 -10.37
C GLU A 61 16.00 -14.10 -10.41
N LYS A 62 16.52 -13.60 -11.53
CA LYS A 62 17.95 -13.30 -11.67
C LYS A 62 18.41 -12.27 -10.64
N ALA A 63 17.69 -11.16 -10.49
CA ALA A 63 18.01 -10.14 -9.49
C ALA A 63 17.97 -10.68 -8.05
N TRP A 64 16.99 -11.55 -7.75
CA TRP A 64 16.90 -12.22 -6.45
C TRP A 64 18.06 -13.17 -6.20
N GLN A 65 18.46 -13.98 -7.19
CA GLN A 65 19.62 -14.87 -7.11
C GLN A 65 20.92 -14.08 -6.91
N GLU A 66 21.13 -12.99 -7.67
CA GLU A 66 22.30 -12.12 -7.50
C GLU A 66 22.35 -11.48 -6.10
N HIS A 67 21.19 -11.12 -5.54
CA HIS A 67 21.10 -10.63 -4.16
C HIS A 67 21.49 -11.71 -3.15
N LEU A 68 20.93 -12.92 -3.26
CA LEU A 68 21.30 -14.04 -2.39
C LEU A 68 22.79 -14.36 -2.51
N ASP A 69 23.34 -14.28 -3.72
CA ASP A 69 24.73 -14.60 -3.99
C ASP A 69 25.71 -13.64 -3.29
N LYS A 70 25.34 -12.37 -3.18
CA LYS A 70 26.14 -11.35 -2.46
C LYS A 70 26.12 -11.53 -0.95
N HIS A 71 25.05 -12.10 -0.39
CA HIS A 71 24.80 -12.09 1.05
C HIS A 71 24.83 -13.46 1.73
N LEU A 72 24.80 -14.56 0.97
CA LEU A 72 24.91 -15.92 1.50
C LEU A 72 26.29 -16.52 1.25
N SER A 73 26.86 -17.11 2.32
CA SER A 73 28.04 -17.96 2.20
C SER A 73 27.73 -19.24 1.42
N ALA A 74 28.75 -19.89 0.88
CA ALA A 74 28.60 -21.16 0.17
C ALA A 74 27.86 -22.23 1.03
N GLU A 75 28.15 -22.28 2.33
CA GLU A 75 27.47 -23.19 3.26
C GLU A 75 25.97 -22.83 3.40
N GLN A 76 25.66 -21.55 3.59
CA GLN A 76 24.29 -21.08 3.73
C GLN A 76 23.46 -21.35 2.47
N ARG A 77 24.05 -21.18 1.28
CA ARG A 77 23.38 -21.47 0.00
C ARG A 77 22.91 -22.91 -0.08
N THR A 78 23.74 -23.88 0.34
CA THR A 78 23.34 -25.31 0.32
C THR A 78 22.18 -25.64 1.25
N LYS A 79 21.94 -24.81 2.26
CA LYS A 79 20.88 -24.99 3.27
C LYS A 79 19.67 -24.11 3.01
N PHE A 80 19.73 -23.17 2.06
CA PHE A 80 18.64 -22.25 1.75
C PHE A 80 17.41 -23.00 1.19
N PRO A 81 16.16 -22.63 1.56
CA PRO A 81 15.78 -21.52 2.43
C PRO A 81 15.80 -21.83 3.94
N ASN A 82 16.25 -23.01 4.35
CA ASN A 82 16.25 -23.48 5.75
C ASN A 82 17.45 -22.94 6.56
N ILE A 83 17.64 -21.62 6.53
CA ILE A 83 18.61 -20.90 7.34
C ILE A 83 17.89 -19.81 8.16
N PRO A 84 18.48 -19.32 9.27
CA PRO A 84 17.97 -18.14 9.94
C PRO A 84 17.96 -16.93 9.00
N LEU A 85 16.77 -16.36 8.72
CA LEU A 85 16.61 -15.23 7.80
C LEU A 85 16.77 -13.86 8.48
N ILE A 86 16.89 -13.80 9.81
CA ILE A 86 16.99 -12.53 10.56
C ILE A 86 18.18 -11.69 10.09
N GLU A 87 19.36 -12.30 9.94
CA GLU A 87 20.54 -11.57 9.49
C GLU A 87 20.44 -11.19 8.01
N LEU A 88 19.94 -12.10 7.17
CA LEU A 88 19.71 -11.81 5.74
C LEU A 88 18.72 -10.64 5.57
N SER A 89 17.71 -10.55 6.43
CA SER A 89 16.68 -9.50 6.36
C SER A 89 17.21 -8.08 6.57
N LYS A 90 18.41 -7.93 7.17
CA LYS A 90 19.08 -6.63 7.29
C LYS A 90 19.56 -6.10 5.94
N HIS A 91 19.59 -6.95 4.92
CA HIS A 91 19.92 -6.62 3.54
C HIS A 91 18.68 -6.47 2.65
N SER A 92 17.45 -6.55 3.20
CA SER A 92 16.21 -6.48 2.42
C SER A 92 15.84 -5.08 1.92
N LEU A 93 16.71 -4.08 2.09
CA LEU A 93 16.47 -2.73 1.59
C LEU A 93 16.99 -2.63 0.16
N ASP A 94 16.08 -2.41 -0.77
CA ASP A 94 16.41 -2.19 -2.17
C ASP A 94 17.14 -0.85 -2.34
N PRO A 95 18.42 -0.84 -2.76
CA PRO A 95 19.15 0.40 -3.02
C PRO A 95 18.56 1.20 -4.17
N GLU A 96 17.85 0.57 -5.09
CA GLU A 96 17.18 1.24 -6.21
C GLU A 96 15.84 1.87 -5.79
N LYS A 97 15.36 1.55 -4.58
CA LYS A 97 14.10 2.04 -4.02
C LYS A 97 12.93 1.86 -5.01
N VAL A 98 12.84 0.71 -5.67
CA VAL A 98 11.71 0.44 -6.58
C VAL A 98 10.43 0.32 -5.75
N PHE A 99 9.56 1.32 -5.86
CA PHE A 99 8.31 1.41 -5.10
C PHE A 99 7.13 0.89 -5.92
N ASP A 100 6.66 -0.32 -5.58
CA ASP A 100 5.60 -1.00 -6.32
C ASP A 100 4.22 -0.89 -5.66
N THR A 101 3.84 0.29 -5.16
CA THR A 101 2.48 0.49 -4.62
C THR A 101 1.66 1.40 -5.53
N THR A 102 0.53 0.90 -5.99
CA THR A 102 -0.47 1.69 -6.70
C THR A 102 -1.66 1.92 -5.80
N VAL A 103 -2.09 3.19 -5.71
CA VAL A 103 -3.28 3.61 -4.96
C VAL A 103 -4.25 4.29 -5.92
N TYR A 104 -5.54 4.08 -5.69
CA TYR A 104 -6.62 4.73 -6.41
C TYR A 104 -7.68 5.19 -5.42
N LEU A 105 -7.97 6.48 -5.44
CA LEU A 105 -9.02 7.11 -4.65
C LEU A 105 -10.01 7.74 -5.63
N SER A 106 -11.29 7.48 -5.42
CA SER A 106 -12.34 8.00 -6.30
C SER A 106 -13.52 8.53 -5.52
N LYS A 107 -14.24 9.46 -6.13
CA LYS A 107 -15.58 9.88 -5.75
C LYS A 107 -16.45 9.80 -6.99
N ASP A 108 -17.58 9.10 -6.93
CA ASP A 108 -18.51 8.99 -8.06
C ASP A 108 -19.60 10.09 -8.03
N HIS A 109 -20.48 10.11 -9.04
CA HIS A 109 -21.58 11.09 -9.12
C HIS A 109 -22.65 10.95 -8.02
N ASN A 110 -22.68 9.82 -7.30
CA ASN A 110 -23.54 9.64 -6.13
C ASN A 110 -22.87 10.15 -4.84
N ASN A 111 -21.66 10.70 -4.94
CA ASN A 111 -20.77 11.05 -3.83
C ASN A 111 -20.24 9.84 -3.04
N THR A 112 -20.30 8.63 -3.62
CA THR A 112 -19.65 7.45 -3.06
C THR A 112 -18.15 7.63 -3.16
N ILE A 113 -17.45 7.55 -2.03
CA ILE A 113 -15.98 7.58 -2.01
C ILE A 113 -15.47 6.16 -1.87
N SER A 114 -14.50 5.78 -2.70
CA SER A 114 -13.89 4.45 -2.67
C SER A 114 -12.37 4.54 -2.68
N SER A 115 -11.74 3.52 -2.09
CA SER A 115 -10.28 3.36 -2.14
C SER A 115 -9.87 1.94 -2.53
N ALA A 116 -8.82 1.85 -3.34
CA ALA A 116 -8.16 0.62 -3.70
C ALA A 116 -6.64 0.79 -3.64
N THR A 117 -5.95 -0.21 -3.10
CA THR A 117 -4.49 -0.22 -2.97
C THR A 117 -3.97 -1.62 -3.29
N SER A 118 -2.92 -1.69 -4.11
CA SER A 118 -2.28 -2.95 -4.47
C SER A 118 -0.77 -2.79 -4.51
N THR A 119 -0.05 -3.81 -4.08
CA THR A 119 1.42 -3.82 -4.08
C THR A 119 2.00 -5.23 -4.11
N SER A 120 3.21 -5.37 -4.65
CA SER A 120 4.07 -6.54 -4.46
C SER A 120 4.78 -6.54 -3.10
N GLY A 121 4.75 -5.41 -2.37
CA GLY A 121 5.56 -5.14 -1.18
C GLY A 121 7.00 -4.76 -1.54
N TRP A 122 7.87 -4.61 -0.55
CA TRP A 122 9.29 -4.34 -0.84
C TRP A 122 10.03 -5.59 -1.30
N ALA A 123 11.05 -5.36 -2.13
CA ALA A 123 11.97 -6.38 -2.59
C ALA A 123 12.65 -7.09 -1.40
N TRP A 124 12.96 -8.37 -1.60
CA TRP A 124 13.72 -9.21 -0.66
C TRP A 124 13.21 -9.24 0.79
N ARG A 125 11.95 -8.84 1.02
CA ARG A 125 11.32 -8.82 2.33
C ARG A 125 11.37 -10.19 3.01
N TYR A 126 11.33 -10.17 4.34
CA TYR A 126 11.14 -11.39 5.13
C TYR A 126 9.85 -12.10 4.66
N PRO A 127 9.88 -13.42 4.36
CA PRO A 127 8.70 -14.15 3.91
C PRO A 127 7.54 -14.00 4.90
N GLY A 128 6.38 -13.56 4.40
CA GLY A 128 5.21 -13.28 5.23
C GLY A 128 5.09 -11.85 5.75
N ARG A 129 6.09 -10.98 5.54
CA ARG A 129 5.96 -9.53 5.82
C ARG A 129 4.80 -8.95 5.00
N LEU A 130 3.89 -8.28 5.70
CA LEU A 130 2.86 -7.42 5.11
C LEU A 130 3.20 -5.96 5.37
N GLY A 131 3.05 -5.13 4.34
CA GLY A 131 3.09 -3.67 4.48
C GLY A 131 1.74 -3.12 4.91
N ASP A 132 1.58 -1.82 4.78
CA ASP A 132 0.35 -1.07 5.09
C ASP A 132 -0.77 -1.31 4.08
N SER A 133 -0.43 -1.59 2.82
CA SER A 133 -1.40 -1.71 1.72
C SER A 133 -2.59 -2.64 1.98
N PRO A 134 -2.44 -3.87 2.52
CA PRO A 134 -3.58 -4.72 2.87
C PRO A 134 -4.19 -4.41 4.25
N ILE A 135 -3.65 -3.45 5.00
CA ILE A 135 -4.11 -3.13 6.35
C ILE A 135 -5.03 -1.91 6.29
N ILE A 136 -6.33 -2.16 6.41
CA ILE A 136 -7.37 -1.13 6.42
C ILE A 136 -7.07 -0.12 7.52
N GLY A 137 -7.06 1.17 7.17
CA GLY A 137 -6.75 2.27 8.06
C GLY A 137 -5.26 2.57 8.21
N ALA A 138 -4.36 1.66 7.83
CA ALA A 138 -2.93 1.98 7.70
C ALA A 138 -2.65 2.53 6.30
N GLY A 139 -2.77 1.68 5.27
CA GLY A 139 -2.40 2.02 3.90
C GLY A 139 -3.55 2.48 3.02
N SER A 140 -4.80 2.22 3.41
CA SER A 140 -5.98 2.63 2.64
C SER A 140 -7.20 2.76 3.55
N TYR A 141 -7.99 3.82 3.38
CA TYR A 141 -9.24 4.03 4.09
C TYR A 141 -10.16 4.98 3.31
N ALA A 142 -11.46 4.67 3.26
CA ALA A 142 -12.49 5.51 2.64
C ALA A 142 -13.71 5.63 3.57
N ASP A 143 -14.31 6.81 3.59
CA ASP A 143 -15.57 7.09 4.29
C ASP A 143 -16.26 8.23 3.55
N SER A 144 -17.35 7.94 2.83
CA SER A 144 -18.03 8.90 1.94
C SER A 144 -18.52 10.15 2.67
N ARG A 145 -18.69 10.07 3.99
CA ARG A 145 -19.07 11.21 4.83
C ARG A 145 -17.96 12.25 4.98
N TYR A 146 -16.70 11.90 4.73
CA TYR A 146 -15.55 12.75 5.05
C TYR A 146 -14.47 12.77 3.97
N GLY A 147 -14.10 11.63 3.40
CA GLY A 147 -12.99 11.52 2.46
C GLY A 147 -12.34 10.15 2.41
N ALA A 148 -11.25 10.05 1.64
CA ALA A 148 -10.40 8.87 1.59
C ALA A 148 -8.92 9.24 1.64
N CYS A 149 -8.12 8.28 2.11
CA CYS A 149 -6.69 8.39 2.16
C CYS A 149 -6.05 7.05 1.79
N ALA A 150 -4.94 7.10 1.08
CA ALA A 150 -4.07 5.96 0.86
C ALA A 150 -2.60 6.35 0.95
N CYS A 151 -1.77 5.40 1.36
CA CYS A 151 -0.34 5.57 1.56
C CYS A 151 0.45 4.69 0.59
N THR A 152 1.65 5.16 0.25
CA THR A 152 2.64 4.41 -0.53
C THR A 152 4.02 4.57 0.12
N HIS A 153 4.97 3.74 -0.30
CA HIS A 153 6.35 3.71 0.20
C HIS A 153 6.48 3.03 1.59
N THR A 154 6.83 3.76 2.65
CA THR A 154 7.17 3.21 3.99
C THR A 154 5.99 2.70 4.81
N GLY A 155 5.49 1.53 4.44
CA GLY A 155 4.35 0.88 5.09
C GLY A 155 4.48 0.69 6.60
N GLU A 156 5.67 0.39 7.13
CA GLU A 156 5.90 0.27 8.58
C GLU A 156 5.54 1.56 9.33
N MET A 157 5.79 2.72 8.74
CA MET A 157 5.40 4.01 9.33
C MET A 157 3.88 4.20 9.27
N ALA A 158 3.25 3.90 8.14
CA ALA A 158 1.80 4.00 7.97
C ALA A 158 1.01 3.07 8.90
N ILE A 159 1.50 1.84 9.13
CA ILE A 159 0.95 0.90 10.11
C ILE A 159 1.01 1.49 11.51
N ARG A 160 2.18 1.95 11.94
CA ARG A 160 2.41 2.42 13.32
C ARG A 160 1.61 3.67 13.67
N CYS A 161 1.32 4.52 12.68
CA CYS A 161 0.53 5.74 12.87
C CYS A 161 -0.94 5.60 12.45
N SER A 162 -1.37 4.44 11.93
CA SER A 162 -2.69 4.25 11.30
C SER A 162 -3.03 5.39 10.32
N THR A 163 -2.06 5.76 9.48
CA THR A 163 -2.03 7.04 8.78
C THR A 163 -3.28 7.29 7.94
N ALA A 164 -3.71 6.33 7.12
CA ALA A 164 -4.87 6.52 6.26
C ALA A 164 -6.16 6.80 7.07
N ARG A 165 -6.37 6.06 8.16
CA ARG A 165 -7.51 6.29 9.05
C ARG A 165 -7.40 7.63 9.76
N SER A 166 -6.21 7.99 10.25
CA SER A 166 -5.96 9.24 10.96
C SER A 166 -6.30 10.46 10.11
N VAL A 167 -5.88 10.48 8.83
CA VAL A 167 -6.24 11.57 7.90
C VAL A 167 -7.75 11.71 7.75
N VAL A 168 -8.48 10.62 7.54
CA VAL A 168 -9.96 10.65 7.45
C VAL A 168 -10.61 11.04 8.78
N LEU A 169 -10.03 10.63 9.91
CA LEU A 169 -10.49 11.04 11.24
C LEU A 169 -10.29 12.55 11.47
N TYR A 170 -9.17 13.12 11.03
CA TYR A 170 -8.91 14.55 11.12
C TYR A 170 -9.88 15.36 10.25
N MET A 171 -10.20 14.89 9.04
CA MET A 171 -11.27 15.47 8.22
C MET A 171 -12.63 15.40 8.93
N LYS A 172 -12.96 14.26 9.55
CA LYS A 172 -14.15 14.11 10.41
C LYS A 172 -14.18 15.11 11.57
N MET A 173 -13.02 15.50 12.09
CA MET A 173 -12.89 16.50 13.17
C MET A 173 -12.94 17.96 12.66
N GLY A 174 -13.22 18.16 11.37
CA GLY A 174 -13.42 19.48 10.77
C GLY A 174 -12.17 20.10 10.14
N MET A 175 -11.07 19.35 10.02
CA MET A 175 -9.89 19.81 9.29
C MET A 175 -10.11 19.75 7.78
N SER A 176 -9.49 20.68 7.04
CA SER A 176 -9.40 20.55 5.57
C SER A 176 -8.55 19.32 5.18
N VAL A 177 -8.71 18.78 3.97
CA VAL A 177 -7.88 17.66 3.49
C VAL A 177 -6.38 17.94 3.61
N LYS A 178 -5.98 19.19 3.34
CA LYS A 178 -4.59 19.64 3.49
C LYS A 178 -4.15 19.60 4.94
N ASP A 179 -4.93 20.20 5.85
CA ASP A 179 -4.55 20.26 7.27
C ASP A 179 -4.55 18.87 7.91
N ALA A 180 -5.48 18.00 7.51
CA ALA A 180 -5.53 16.61 7.93
C ALA A 180 -4.28 15.82 7.51
N VAL A 181 -3.81 15.96 6.26
CA VAL A 181 -2.55 15.34 5.83
C VAL A 181 -1.36 15.91 6.59
N LEU A 182 -1.31 17.22 6.80
CA LEU A 182 -0.23 17.85 7.57
C LEU A 182 -0.22 17.45 9.04
N GLU A 183 -1.38 17.19 9.64
CA GLU A 183 -1.49 16.65 11.00
C GLU A 183 -0.95 15.22 11.07
N ALA A 184 -1.32 14.36 10.12
CA ALA A 184 -0.75 13.02 10.02
C ALA A 184 0.77 13.02 9.83
N VAL A 185 1.33 14.02 9.14
CA VAL A 185 2.81 14.20 9.08
C VAL A 185 3.41 14.50 10.45
N LYS A 186 2.72 15.21 11.35
CA LYS A 186 3.21 15.42 12.72
C LYS A 186 3.25 14.11 13.50
N ASP A 187 2.27 13.22 13.32
CA ASP A 187 2.29 11.88 13.91
C ASP A 187 3.51 11.08 13.43
N LEU A 188 3.80 11.12 12.13
CA LEU A 188 4.95 10.44 11.54
C LEU A 188 6.29 10.99 12.08
N ARG A 189 6.38 12.30 12.32
CA ARG A 189 7.57 12.94 12.94
C ARG A 189 7.82 12.47 14.37
N HIS A 190 6.82 11.94 15.06
CA HIS A 190 7.00 11.38 16.41
C HIS A 190 7.76 10.05 16.41
N LEU A 191 7.79 9.33 15.27
CA LEU A 191 8.49 8.05 15.17
C LEU A 191 10.02 8.25 15.27
N LYS A 192 10.66 7.55 16.22
CA LYS A 192 12.10 7.68 16.50
C LYS A 192 12.93 6.44 16.20
N THR A 193 12.30 5.29 16.04
CA THR A 193 12.95 3.97 15.90
C THR A 193 12.27 3.15 14.83
N GLY A 194 12.89 2.02 14.45
CA GLY A 194 12.44 1.18 13.34
C GLY A 194 12.93 1.72 12.00
N TYR A 195 12.49 1.09 10.91
CA TYR A 195 12.78 1.59 9.57
C TYR A 195 11.94 2.83 9.29
N LEU A 196 12.60 3.95 9.00
CA LEU A 196 12.01 5.26 8.77
C LEU A 196 12.61 5.84 7.48
N ASP A 197 11.79 5.95 6.44
CA ASP A 197 12.17 6.47 5.12
C ASP A 197 10.99 7.30 4.57
N GLU A 198 10.93 7.46 3.26
CA GLU A 198 9.86 8.18 2.56
C GLU A 198 8.47 7.55 2.77
N LEU A 199 7.46 8.38 3.04
CA LEU A 199 6.05 8.00 2.98
C LEU A 199 5.27 9.04 2.18
N THR A 200 4.53 8.60 1.16
CA THR A 200 3.60 9.49 0.45
C THR A 200 2.17 9.24 0.90
N ILE A 201 1.46 10.32 1.22
CA ILE A 201 0.06 10.35 1.64
C ILE A 201 -0.76 10.97 0.51
N HIS A 202 -1.70 10.21 -0.04
CA HIS A 202 -2.68 10.67 -1.02
C HIS A 202 -4.03 10.80 -0.32
N ALA A 203 -4.70 11.95 -0.42
CA ALA A 203 -6.00 12.15 0.19
C ALA A 203 -6.95 12.97 -0.70
N ILE A 204 -8.24 12.63 -0.62
CA ILE A 204 -9.38 13.40 -1.15
C ILE A 204 -10.40 13.61 -0.03
N ASP A 205 -11.12 14.72 -0.05
CA ASP A 205 -12.30 14.92 0.81
C ASP A 205 -13.61 14.77 0.03
N ASN A 206 -14.74 14.83 0.74
CA ASN A 206 -16.06 14.76 0.14
C ASN A 206 -16.50 16.06 -0.56
N GLN A 207 -15.68 17.10 -0.56
CA GLN A 207 -15.91 18.41 -1.17
C GLN A 207 -15.05 18.63 -2.42
N ASP A 208 -14.61 17.54 -3.05
CA ASP A 208 -13.83 17.53 -4.30
C ASP A 208 -12.43 18.16 -4.18
N ASN A 209 -11.93 18.32 -2.96
CA ASN A 209 -10.54 18.73 -2.73
C ASN A 209 -9.64 17.51 -2.61
N HIS A 210 -8.36 17.71 -2.94
CA HIS A 210 -7.32 16.71 -2.79
C HIS A 210 -6.05 17.33 -2.24
N TYR A 211 -5.25 16.52 -1.57
CA TYR A 211 -3.90 16.89 -1.18
C TYR A 211 -3.01 15.66 -1.18
N VAL A 212 -1.82 15.79 -1.78
CA VAL A 212 -0.82 14.73 -1.82
C VAL A 212 0.49 15.28 -1.30
N ALA A 213 1.07 14.62 -0.31
CA ALA A 213 2.34 14.99 0.28
C ALA A 213 3.30 13.80 0.35
N SER A 214 4.55 14.02 -0.02
CA SER A 214 5.66 13.08 0.23
C SER A 214 6.45 13.59 1.45
N PHE A 215 6.43 12.81 2.53
CA PHE A 215 7.20 13.07 3.74
C PHE A 215 8.54 12.36 3.66
N LYS A 216 9.64 13.08 3.93
CA LYS A 216 11.03 12.60 3.80
C LYS A 216 11.42 12.13 2.39
N GLY A 217 10.68 12.54 1.38
CA GLY A 217 10.99 12.15 0.00
C GLY A 217 12.33 12.68 -0.48
N SER A 218 13.09 11.83 -1.16
CA SER A 218 14.35 12.24 -1.79
C SER A 218 14.16 12.67 -3.24
N GLU A 219 13.11 12.18 -3.91
CA GLU A 219 12.82 12.45 -5.32
C GLU A 219 11.40 13.00 -5.51
N PRO A 220 11.12 13.68 -6.62
CA PRO A 220 9.76 14.12 -6.95
C PRO A 220 8.80 12.94 -7.14
N VAL A 221 7.78 12.84 -6.28
CA VAL A 221 6.65 11.92 -6.49
C VAL A 221 5.57 12.60 -7.32
N PHE A 222 5.04 11.89 -8.31
CA PHE A 222 3.96 12.37 -9.17
C PHE A 222 2.70 11.55 -8.97
N TYR A 223 1.55 12.20 -9.17
CA TYR A 223 0.24 11.58 -9.16
C TYR A 223 -0.61 12.13 -10.29
N TRP A 224 -1.69 11.42 -10.59
CA TRP A 224 -2.67 11.84 -11.58
C TRP A 224 -3.96 12.23 -10.88
N ILE A 225 -4.60 13.28 -11.38
CA ILE A 225 -5.95 13.66 -10.98
C ILE A 225 -6.81 13.83 -12.21
N TRP A 226 -8.07 13.40 -12.09
CA TRP A 226 -9.06 13.53 -13.12
C TRP A 226 -10.40 13.86 -12.47
N THR A 227 -11.02 14.95 -12.90
CA THR A 227 -12.32 15.44 -12.42
C THR A 227 -13.25 15.68 -13.62
N ASP A 228 -14.55 15.82 -13.37
CA ASP A 228 -15.57 15.91 -14.42
C ASP A 228 -15.37 17.09 -15.39
N ASP A 229 -14.68 18.15 -14.97
CA ASP A 229 -14.34 19.33 -15.78
C ASP A 229 -13.10 19.12 -16.68
N MET A 230 -12.44 17.96 -16.60
CA MET A 230 -11.20 17.67 -17.32
C MET A 230 -11.42 16.67 -18.47
N LEU A 231 -10.93 17.01 -19.66
CA LEU A 231 -10.98 16.12 -20.84
C LEU A 231 -10.04 14.91 -20.71
N GLU A 232 -8.93 15.06 -19.98
CA GLU A 232 -7.92 14.03 -19.76
C GLU A 232 -7.31 14.18 -18.36
N PRO A 233 -6.77 13.09 -17.75
CA PRO A 233 -6.12 13.17 -16.46
C PRO A 233 -4.87 14.06 -16.52
N ILE A 234 -4.67 14.90 -15.51
CA ILE A 234 -3.49 15.76 -15.42
C ILE A 234 -2.47 15.21 -14.43
N LYS A 235 -1.19 15.25 -14.81
CA LYS A 235 -0.08 14.88 -13.93
C LYS A 235 0.29 16.04 -13.02
N LYS A 236 0.35 15.79 -11.71
CA LYS A 236 0.76 16.75 -10.68
C LYS A 236 1.91 16.19 -9.85
N GLN A 237 2.66 17.07 -9.22
CA GLN A 237 3.73 16.72 -8.29
C GLN A 237 3.19 16.78 -6.85
N ALA A 238 3.51 15.77 -6.04
CA ALA A 238 3.22 15.74 -4.62
C ALA A 238 4.00 16.84 -3.89
N ARG A 239 3.44 17.39 -2.82
CA ARG A 239 4.14 18.37 -1.99
C ARG A 239 5.23 17.66 -1.18
N LEU A 240 6.49 18.01 -1.41
CA LEU A 240 7.58 17.55 -0.57
C LEU A 240 7.52 18.21 0.81
N ILE A 241 7.63 17.40 1.87
CA ILE A 241 7.70 17.82 3.27
C ILE A 241 8.93 17.18 3.91
N LEU A 242 9.85 18.03 4.38
CA LEU A 242 11.07 17.63 5.07
C LEU A 242 10.84 17.44 6.58
#